data_AF-A9U6V7-F1
#
_entry.id   AF-A9U6V7-F1
#
_cell.length_a   1.000
_cell.length_b   1.000
_cell.length_c   1.000
_cell.angle_alpha   90.00
_cell.angle_beta   90.00
_cell.angle_gamma   90.00
#
_symmetry.space_group_name_H-M   'P 1'
#
loop_
_entity.id
_entity.type
_entity.pdbx_description
1 polymer ?
#
loop_
_entity_poly.entity_id
_entity_poly.type
_entity_poly.pdbx_seq_one_letter_code
_entity_poly.pdbx_strand_id
1 'polypeptide(L)'
;MSDTKACIVQRDRTVLLECGHPGFEEARGKLAHFAELVKSPSAFYTYRITPLSLWNAASLGWTAEEVVDALASISRWEVPSALIQDIRSLVGRYGKLRIEAGKAEAGKLRLTASDPQLLDEVLAIPAVQASGLRRAAPEQAELDAVRRGRIKQELMRLGYPVLDLAGYHEGQPLQLGWNAQGGSFALRDYQQAAADAFEGVAGSGGSGVLVLPCGAGKTVIGLGVLEKQQCECLILTSNATSVGQWIAELTDKTTLDPSQIGEYTGQKKEPFSDDARITVKSSGRSGAELELSFIRLRRAGLIQAVKKAWGEKLYYIPLESLGLLYLQFFTPEAEAVPDSNVHRISEAKPGLALDLLHALAAAAEHGLPLTAKGTVHKKNIQKLLEAVHLKDSDLEALQLQYAHAETYPLVAAVLLDMMLCLGLAVKESQGILLEEEQLGEWLGLSEQEMNRVLLPAVLDRYGMSRPALQHFRYLLCHPSFQPGVWYDMTKMLDWMEREVLLTRSVSEAGARAWMTAMAGFGWGDTGEDGSGRCCFRWAMDPAFVLVSGGEDREMAEEGRFYVQPDFDVIVPPDVPYRIRWKLLACSER
;
A
#
# COMPACT_ATOMS: atom_id res chain seq x y z
N MET A 1 21.13 1.21 51.47
CA MET A 1 21.05 0.46 50.20
C MET A 1 21.60 1.38 49.12
N SER A 2 22.57 0.89 48.34
CA SER A 2 23.71 1.65 47.84
C SER A 2 23.36 2.92 47.06
N ASP A 3 24.21 3.93 47.25
CA ASP A 3 24.35 5.26 46.63
C ASP A 3 24.61 5.22 45.11
N THR A 4 24.09 4.19 44.44
CA THR A 4 24.37 3.86 43.04
C THR A 4 23.28 4.42 42.15
N LYS A 5 23.62 5.12 41.07
CA LYS A 5 22.64 5.68 40.13
C LYS A 5 21.97 4.59 39.26
N ALA A 6 20.86 4.97 38.62
CA ALA A 6 19.91 4.05 37.97
C ALA A 6 20.39 3.45 36.63
N CYS A 7 21.35 4.09 35.95
CA CYS A 7 21.75 3.71 34.60
C CYS A 7 23.16 3.10 34.54
N ILE A 8 23.38 2.20 33.57
CA ILE A 8 24.70 1.74 33.14
C ILE A 8 24.91 2.25 31.71
N VAL A 9 25.86 3.16 31.53
CA VAL A 9 26.19 3.75 30.22
C VAL A 9 27.38 3.03 29.61
N GLN A 10 27.23 2.56 28.37
CA GLN A 10 28.26 1.80 27.66
C GLN A 10 28.89 2.64 26.54
N ARG A 11 30.12 2.26 26.16
CA ARG A 11 30.89 2.95 25.10
C ARG A 11 30.20 2.90 23.73
N ASP A 12 29.41 1.88 23.46
CA ASP A 12 28.69 1.64 22.21
C ASP A 12 27.34 2.40 22.11
N ARG A 13 27.13 3.41 22.95
CA ARG A 13 25.91 4.22 23.05
C ARG A 13 24.69 3.47 23.61
N THR A 14 24.87 2.29 24.20
CA THR A 14 23.82 1.63 24.99
C THR A 14 23.69 2.30 26.35
N VAL A 15 22.45 2.51 26.80
CA VAL A 15 22.15 2.84 28.20
C VAL A 15 21.18 1.81 28.76
N LEU A 16 21.55 1.14 29.84
CA LEU A 16 20.68 0.20 30.56
C LEU A 16 20.11 0.89 31.79
N LEU A 17 18.79 1.02 31.88
CA LEU A 17 18.07 1.64 32.99
C LEU A 17 17.40 0.57 33.85
N GLU A 18 17.76 0.49 35.13
CA GLU A 18 17.24 -0.52 36.07
C GLU A 18 15.81 -0.22 36.53
N CYS A 19 14.86 -1.12 36.26
CA CYS A 19 13.43 -0.90 36.55
C CYS A 19 13.10 -0.82 38.04
N GLY A 20 13.83 -1.56 38.89
CA GLY A 20 13.62 -1.59 40.34
C GLY A 20 14.26 -0.43 41.11
N HIS A 21 14.95 0.49 40.42
CA HIS A 21 15.71 1.54 41.07
C HIS A 21 14.84 2.76 41.46
N PRO A 22 14.97 3.36 42.66
CA PRO A 22 14.17 4.52 43.07
C PRO A 22 14.26 5.73 42.11
N GLY A 23 15.41 5.91 41.46
CA GLY A 23 15.65 6.96 40.45
C GLY A 23 15.17 6.62 39.03
N PHE A 24 14.36 5.56 38.83
CA PHE A 24 13.94 5.10 37.51
C PHE A 24 13.20 6.18 36.70
N GLU A 25 12.18 6.81 37.27
CA GLU A 25 11.35 7.79 36.55
C GLU A 25 12.14 9.07 36.21
N GLU A 26 13.03 9.52 37.11
CA GLU A 26 13.91 10.66 36.83
C GLU A 26 14.87 10.36 35.67
N ALA A 27 15.51 9.19 35.70
CA ALA A 27 16.42 8.77 34.65
C ALA A 27 15.69 8.56 33.31
N ARG A 28 14.48 8.00 33.34
CA ARG A 28 13.61 7.84 32.17
C ARG A 28 13.24 9.19 31.55
N GLY A 29 12.87 10.17 32.38
CA GLY A 29 12.56 11.53 31.93
C GLY A 29 13.75 12.19 31.23
N LYS A 30 14.95 12.10 31.82
CA LYS A 30 16.18 12.62 31.21
C LYS A 30 16.51 11.93 29.88
N LEU A 31 16.48 10.60 29.84
CA LEU A 31 16.79 9.82 28.64
C LEU A 31 15.83 10.12 27.47
N ALA A 32 14.56 10.41 27.75
CA ALA A 32 13.57 10.72 26.73
C ALA A 32 13.94 11.93 25.84
N HIS A 33 14.82 12.83 26.31
CA HIS A 33 15.25 13.99 25.53
C HIS A 33 16.31 13.67 24.47
N PHE A 34 17.16 12.65 24.69
CA PHE A 34 18.35 12.44 23.86
C PHE A 34 18.68 10.97 23.55
N ALA A 35 17.83 10.02 23.94
CA ALA A 35 17.99 8.59 23.67
C ALA A 35 16.66 7.91 23.30
N GLU A 36 16.74 6.87 22.48
CA GLU A 36 15.59 6.09 22.00
C GLU A 36 15.44 4.80 22.82
N LEU A 37 14.21 4.45 23.21
CA LEU A 37 13.92 3.18 23.88
C LEU A 37 13.93 2.04 22.85
N VAL A 38 14.78 1.03 23.08
CA VAL A 38 14.92 -0.15 22.21
C VAL A 38 14.12 -1.34 22.73
N LYS A 39 14.18 -1.62 24.04
CA LYS A 39 13.48 -2.75 24.69
C LYS A 39 13.10 -2.39 26.12
N SER A 40 11.97 -2.90 26.60
CA SER A 40 11.44 -2.66 27.94
C SER A 40 11.12 -3.95 28.74
N PRO A 41 12.08 -4.86 28.97
CA PRO A 41 11.88 -6.03 29.82
C PRO A 41 11.80 -5.66 31.31
N SER A 42 11.38 -6.60 32.16
CA SER A 42 11.09 -6.38 33.59
C SER A 42 12.30 -5.94 34.43
N ALA A 43 13.53 -6.29 34.03
CA ALA A 43 14.74 -5.98 34.80
C ALA A 43 15.40 -4.65 34.37
N PHE A 44 15.61 -4.44 33.07
CA PHE A 44 16.32 -3.28 32.53
C PHE A 44 15.70 -2.77 31.24
N TYR A 45 15.38 -1.48 31.17
CA TYR A 45 15.07 -0.84 29.91
C TYR A 45 16.37 -0.56 29.14
N THR A 46 16.39 -0.90 27.85
CA THR A 46 17.55 -0.66 26.99
C THR A 46 17.27 0.55 26.11
N TYR A 47 18.08 1.59 26.27
CA TYR A 47 18.07 2.78 25.44
C TYR A 47 19.29 2.81 24.51
N ARG A 48 19.18 3.55 23.40
CA ARG A 48 20.25 3.82 22.45
C ARG A 48 20.38 5.32 22.23
N ILE A 49 21.60 5.85 22.38
CA ILE A 49 21.90 7.20 21.91
C ILE A 49 22.27 7.10 20.42
N THR A 50 21.48 7.74 19.56
CA THR A 50 21.69 7.76 18.11
C THR A 50 22.11 9.17 17.68
N PRO A 51 22.74 9.34 16.50
CA PRO A 51 22.95 10.68 15.95
C PRO A 51 21.63 11.47 15.85
N LEU A 52 20.55 10.81 15.43
CA LEU A 52 19.23 11.42 15.32
C LEU A 52 18.68 11.88 16.67
N SER A 53 18.76 11.05 17.72
CA SER A 53 18.26 11.42 19.05
C SER A 53 19.00 12.62 19.63
N LEU A 54 20.32 12.72 19.39
CA LEU A 54 21.12 13.88 19.80
C LEU A 54 20.80 15.14 18.99
N TRP A 55 20.57 15.03 17.68
CA TRP A 55 20.19 16.18 16.86
C TRP A 55 18.76 16.66 17.16
N ASN A 56 17.86 15.74 17.52
CA ASN A 56 16.53 16.11 18.04
C ASN A 56 16.64 16.80 19.40
N ALA A 57 17.53 16.36 20.29
CA ALA A 57 17.79 17.09 21.54
C ALA A 57 18.32 18.50 21.24
N ALA A 58 19.28 18.63 20.33
CA ALA A 58 19.85 19.90 19.92
C ALA A 58 18.82 20.84 19.27
N SER A 59 17.85 20.29 18.52
CA SER A 59 16.75 21.09 17.95
C SER A 59 15.81 21.66 19.00
N LEU A 60 15.71 20.97 20.14
CA LEU A 60 14.98 21.43 21.34
C LEU A 60 15.84 22.32 22.25
N GLY A 61 17.05 22.68 21.83
CA GLY A 61 17.94 23.59 22.56
C GLY A 61 18.94 22.93 23.51
N TRP A 62 18.99 21.59 23.59
CA TRP A 62 19.96 20.92 24.45
C TRP A 62 21.39 21.05 23.90
N THR A 63 22.29 21.48 24.76
CA THR A 63 23.73 21.52 24.49
C THR A 63 24.40 20.18 24.75
N ALA A 64 25.58 19.97 24.15
CA ALA A 64 26.35 18.76 24.36
C ALA A 64 26.69 18.55 25.85
N GLU A 65 27.00 19.63 26.56
CA GLU A 65 27.34 19.56 27.99
C GLU A 65 26.11 19.21 28.84
N GLU A 66 24.93 19.77 28.55
CA GLU A 66 23.70 19.38 29.26
C GLU A 66 23.36 17.90 29.07
N VAL A 67 23.59 17.35 27.87
CA VAL A 67 23.41 15.90 27.61
C VAL A 67 24.43 15.08 28.41
N VAL A 68 25.70 15.50 28.44
CA VAL A 68 26.77 14.83 29.18
C VAL A 68 26.52 14.88 30.69
N ASP A 69 26.11 16.03 31.21
CA ASP A 69 25.77 16.23 32.62
C ASP A 69 24.53 15.43 33.01
N ALA A 70 23.51 15.37 32.16
CA ALA A 70 22.34 14.52 32.36
C ALA A 70 22.75 13.04 32.45
N LEU A 71 23.58 12.54 31.53
CA LEU A 71 24.11 11.17 31.56
C LEU A 71 24.96 10.91 32.81
N ALA A 72 25.86 11.83 33.17
CA ALA A 72 26.70 11.71 34.35
C ALA A 72 25.86 11.70 35.64
N SER A 73 24.76 12.46 35.68
CA SER A 73 23.86 12.50 36.84
C SER A 73 23.11 11.18 37.08
N ILE A 74 22.86 10.38 36.03
CA ILE A 74 22.09 9.12 36.12
C ILE A 74 22.95 7.85 35.96
N SER A 75 24.20 7.97 35.52
CA SER A 75 25.10 6.83 35.29
C SER A 75 25.77 6.36 36.57
N ARG A 76 25.67 5.06 36.86
CA ARG A 76 26.31 4.36 37.98
C ARG A 76 27.82 4.45 37.95
N TRP A 77 28.40 4.48 36.75
CA TRP A 77 29.83 4.58 36.50
C TRP A 77 30.15 5.85 35.71
N GLU A 78 31.41 6.25 35.68
CA GLU A 78 31.83 7.36 34.81
C GLU A 78 31.47 7.08 33.35
N VAL A 79 30.93 8.11 32.69
CA VAL A 79 30.57 8.02 31.27
C VAL A 79 31.87 7.89 30.46
N PRO A 80 31.99 6.89 29.56
CA PRO A 80 33.21 6.71 28.78
C PRO A 80 33.61 7.98 28.01
N SER A 81 34.88 8.39 28.11
CA SER A 81 35.39 9.61 27.47
C SER A 81 35.19 9.63 25.95
N ALA A 82 35.28 8.46 25.30
CA ALA A 82 34.98 8.30 23.88
C ALA A 82 33.51 8.64 23.55
N LEU A 83 32.57 8.25 24.42
CA LEU A 83 31.15 8.58 24.23
C LEU A 83 30.91 10.08 24.42
N ILE A 84 31.57 10.71 25.40
CA ILE A 84 31.48 12.16 25.62
C ILE A 84 31.98 12.92 24.38
N GLN A 85 33.11 12.50 23.80
CA GLN A 85 33.65 13.10 22.57
C GLN A 85 32.70 12.90 21.39
N ASP A 86 32.11 11.71 21.25
CA ASP A 86 31.10 11.42 20.23
C ASP A 86 29.88 12.34 20.36
N ILE A 87 29.33 12.52 21.57
CA ILE A 87 28.19 13.39 21.84
C ILE A 87 28.51 14.84 21.46
N ARG A 88 29.66 15.36 21.92
CA ARG A 88 30.12 16.72 21.59
C ARG A 88 30.28 16.93 20.08
N SER A 89 30.87 15.95 19.39
CA SER A 89 31.04 15.98 17.94
C SER A 89 29.69 15.99 17.24
N LEU A 90 28.76 15.10 17.59
CA LEU A 90 27.46 14.98 16.94
C LEU A 90 26.56 16.18 17.18
N VAL A 91 26.40 16.61 18.43
CA VAL A 91 25.60 17.79 18.80
C VAL A 91 26.21 19.05 18.18
N GLY A 92 27.54 19.19 18.21
CA GLY A 92 28.25 20.32 17.62
C GLY A 92 28.15 20.42 16.09
N ARG A 93 27.65 19.40 15.39
CA ARG A 93 27.36 19.47 13.95
C ARG A 93 25.97 20.04 13.66
N TYR A 94 25.07 20.04 14.63
CA TYR A 94 23.73 20.57 14.45
C TYR A 94 23.76 22.06 14.10
N GLY A 95 23.01 22.44 13.07
CA GLY A 95 22.90 23.83 12.61
C GLY A 95 24.09 24.41 11.86
N LYS A 96 25.15 23.63 11.62
CA LYS A 96 26.30 24.02 10.79
C LYS A 96 26.01 23.99 9.29
N LEU A 97 25.04 23.20 8.85
CA LEU A 97 24.53 23.21 7.48
C LEU A 97 23.07 23.64 7.48
N ARG A 98 22.72 24.56 6.60
CA ARG A 98 21.36 25.12 6.48
C ARG A 98 20.94 25.15 5.02
N ILE A 99 19.73 24.72 4.70
CA ILE A 99 19.12 24.93 3.39
C ILE A 99 18.14 26.10 3.51
N GLU A 100 18.29 27.09 2.63
CA GLU A 100 17.50 28.31 2.59
C GLU A 100 16.93 28.51 1.18
N ALA A 101 15.84 29.29 1.07
CA ALA A 101 15.27 29.65 -0.22
C ALA A 101 16.24 30.55 -1.01
N GLY A 102 16.40 30.28 -2.31
CA GLY A 102 17.20 31.11 -3.19
C GLY A 102 16.56 32.49 -3.41
N LYS A 103 17.32 33.58 -3.26
CA LYS A 103 16.81 34.95 -3.40
C LYS A 103 16.53 35.40 -4.85
N ALA A 104 16.98 34.64 -5.86
CA ALA A 104 17.07 35.11 -7.25
C ALA A 104 16.25 34.32 -8.28
N GLU A 105 15.95 33.04 -8.06
CA GLU A 105 15.23 32.18 -9.03
C GLU A 105 14.27 31.22 -8.32
N ALA A 106 13.03 31.13 -8.82
CA ALA A 106 12.08 30.12 -8.38
C ALA A 106 12.61 28.70 -8.67
N GLY A 107 12.60 27.82 -7.67
CA GLY A 107 13.07 26.42 -7.81
C GLY A 107 14.55 26.20 -7.47
N LYS A 108 15.30 27.24 -7.08
CA LYS A 108 16.67 27.11 -6.56
C LYS A 108 16.71 27.26 -5.04
N LEU A 109 17.48 26.38 -4.40
CA LEU A 109 17.78 26.44 -2.98
C LEU A 109 19.26 26.69 -2.77
N ARG A 110 19.60 27.16 -1.58
CA ARG A 110 20.98 27.41 -1.14
C ARG A 110 21.30 26.54 0.06
N LEU A 111 22.36 25.75 -0.03
CA LEU A 111 23.01 25.14 1.13
C LEU A 111 24.08 26.11 1.64
N THR A 112 23.91 26.60 2.86
CA THR A 112 24.86 27.46 3.58
C THR A 112 25.57 26.64 4.66
N ALA A 113 26.89 26.69 4.68
CA ALA A 113 27.70 26.14 5.77
C ALA A 113 28.09 27.22 6.79
N SER A 114 28.47 26.81 8.00
CA SER A 114 28.97 27.71 9.05
C SER A 114 30.33 28.34 8.71
N ASP A 115 31.12 27.69 7.86
CA ASP A 115 32.44 28.10 7.46
C ASP A 115 32.83 27.44 6.11
N PRO A 116 33.83 27.99 5.39
CA PRO A 116 34.19 27.49 4.06
C PRO A 116 34.77 26.08 4.07
N GLN A 117 35.49 25.71 5.12
CA GLN A 117 36.19 24.43 5.21
C GLN A 117 35.19 23.27 5.32
N LEU A 118 34.12 23.46 6.11
CA LEU A 118 33.02 22.50 6.18
C LEU A 118 32.35 22.31 4.82
N LEU A 119 32.12 23.39 4.07
CA LEU A 119 31.53 23.27 2.73
C LEU A 119 32.47 22.52 1.77
N ASP A 120 33.77 22.80 1.83
CA ASP A 120 34.78 22.10 1.02
C ASP A 120 34.82 20.61 1.32
N GLU A 121 34.79 20.23 2.59
CA GLU A 121 34.71 18.83 3.03
C GLU A 121 33.44 18.16 2.48
N VAL A 122 32.28 18.81 2.62
CA VAL A 122 31.00 18.29 2.14
C VAL A 122 30.96 18.16 0.62
N LEU A 123 31.47 19.16 -0.12
CA LEU A 123 31.51 19.15 -1.59
C LEU A 123 32.56 18.20 -2.15
N ALA A 124 33.55 17.77 -1.37
CA ALA A 124 34.52 16.76 -1.79
C ALA A 124 33.94 15.34 -1.80
N ILE A 125 32.80 15.11 -1.13
CA ILE A 125 32.20 13.78 -1.02
C ILE A 125 31.51 13.41 -2.35
N PRO A 126 31.89 12.30 -3.02
CA PRO A 126 31.34 11.94 -4.34
C PRO A 126 29.81 11.80 -4.36
N ALA A 127 29.21 11.25 -3.29
CA ALA A 127 27.75 11.11 -3.17
C ALA A 127 27.03 12.47 -3.11
N VAL A 128 27.65 13.47 -2.48
CA VAL A 128 27.13 14.84 -2.40
C VAL A 128 27.28 15.54 -3.75
N GLN A 129 28.42 15.37 -4.43
CA GLN A 129 28.64 15.91 -5.79
C GLN A 129 27.61 15.37 -6.78
N ALA A 130 27.30 14.07 -6.73
CA ALA A 130 26.30 13.42 -7.58
C ALA A 130 24.88 13.99 -7.37
N SER A 131 24.63 14.63 -6.22
CA SER A 131 23.37 15.34 -5.95
C SER A 131 23.25 16.66 -6.71
N GLY A 132 24.31 17.10 -7.41
CA GLY A 132 24.30 18.29 -8.27
C GLY A 132 24.42 19.60 -7.53
N LEU A 133 25.03 19.60 -6.34
CA LEU A 133 25.42 20.82 -5.65
C LEU A 133 26.51 21.53 -6.47
N ARG A 134 26.37 22.84 -6.61
CA ARG A 134 27.35 23.69 -7.27
C ARG A 134 27.79 24.78 -6.33
N ARG A 135 29.10 24.96 -6.15
CA ARG A 135 29.59 26.04 -5.30
C ARG A 135 29.20 27.39 -5.91
N ALA A 136 28.57 28.24 -5.11
CA ALA A 136 28.17 29.59 -5.49
C ALA A 136 29.00 30.65 -4.74
N ALA A 137 29.43 30.36 -3.51
CA ALA A 137 30.30 31.21 -2.69
C ALA A 137 31.19 30.35 -1.77
N PRO A 138 32.14 30.94 -1.02
CA PRO A 138 32.99 30.19 -0.09
C PRO A 138 32.20 29.32 0.89
N GLU A 139 31.07 29.81 1.40
CA GLU A 139 30.21 29.11 2.38
C GLU A 139 28.87 28.68 1.79
N GLN A 140 28.67 28.82 0.47
CA GLN A 140 27.37 28.59 -0.16
C GLN A 140 27.47 27.70 -1.38
N ALA A 141 26.59 26.72 -1.46
CA ALA A 141 26.33 25.92 -2.64
C ALA A 141 24.87 26.05 -3.06
N GLU A 142 24.62 25.95 -4.35
CA GLU A 142 23.29 25.94 -4.95
C GLU A 142 22.87 24.52 -5.29
N LEU A 143 21.58 24.27 -5.15
CA LEU A 143 20.95 23.03 -5.55
C LEU A 143 19.54 23.28 -6.09
N ASP A 144 19.07 22.33 -6.89
CA ASP A 144 17.70 22.33 -7.37
C ASP A 144 16.74 21.87 -6.27
N ALA A 145 15.57 22.52 -6.14
CA ALA A 145 14.57 22.19 -5.15
C ALA A 145 14.10 20.73 -5.23
N VAL A 146 14.04 20.15 -6.45
CA VAL A 146 13.67 18.74 -6.67
C VAL A 146 14.64 17.78 -5.96
N ARG A 147 15.86 18.22 -5.68
CA ARG A 147 16.91 17.41 -5.04
C ARG A 147 17.03 17.65 -3.53
N ARG A 148 16.22 18.55 -2.94
CA ARG A 148 16.22 18.90 -1.50
C ARG A 148 16.15 17.67 -0.59
N GLY A 149 15.23 16.74 -0.86
CA GLY A 149 15.07 15.53 -0.03
C GLY A 149 16.28 14.60 -0.11
N ARG A 150 16.79 14.35 -1.33
CA ARG A 150 17.92 13.46 -1.56
C ARG A 150 19.21 13.97 -0.90
N ILE A 151 19.49 15.27 -1.02
CA ILE A 151 20.68 15.83 -0.37
C ILE A 151 20.60 15.75 1.15
N LYS A 152 19.41 15.98 1.74
CA LYS A 152 19.20 15.88 3.19
C LYS A 152 19.47 14.46 3.67
N GLN A 153 18.96 13.45 2.96
CA GLN A 153 19.20 12.05 3.30
C GLN A 153 20.70 11.68 3.22
N GLU A 154 21.39 12.08 2.15
CA GLU A 154 22.82 11.78 2.01
C GLU A 154 23.67 12.47 3.08
N LEU A 155 23.46 13.77 3.31
CA LEU A 155 24.20 14.52 4.33
C LEU A 155 23.93 13.95 5.73
N MET A 156 22.68 13.62 6.04
CA MET A 156 22.31 13.00 7.32
C MET A 156 22.98 11.64 7.51
N ARG A 157 23.00 10.78 6.47
CA ARG A 157 23.69 9.48 6.48
C ARG A 157 25.19 9.62 6.70
N LEU A 158 25.79 10.70 6.21
CA LEU A 158 27.21 11.03 6.37
C LEU A 158 27.52 11.73 7.70
N GLY A 159 26.53 11.95 8.56
CA GLY A 159 26.72 12.57 9.86
C GLY A 159 26.70 14.10 9.83
N TYR A 160 26.16 14.72 8.78
CA TYR A 160 26.00 16.17 8.64
C TYR A 160 24.50 16.50 8.64
N PRO A 161 23.89 16.79 9.81
CA PRO A 161 22.49 17.18 9.86
C PRO A 161 22.31 18.54 9.19
N VAL A 162 21.21 18.69 8.47
CA VAL A 162 20.89 19.91 7.72
C VAL A 162 19.63 20.53 8.32
N LEU A 163 19.75 21.79 8.76
CA LEU A 163 18.60 22.59 9.10
C LEU A 163 17.89 23.04 7.84
N ASP A 164 16.60 22.74 7.74
CA ASP A 164 15.83 23.03 6.55
C ASP A 164 14.93 24.25 6.75
N LEU A 165 15.44 25.41 6.33
CA LEU A 165 14.82 26.73 6.47
C LEU A 165 14.29 27.25 5.13
N ALA A 166 14.21 26.40 4.11
CA ALA A 166 13.69 26.78 2.79
C ALA A 166 12.18 27.09 2.79
N GLY A 167 11.48 26.78 3.87
CA GLY A 167 10.03 26.90 3.98
C GLY A 167 9.29 25.82 3.18
N TYR A 168 7.97 26.01 3.10
CA TYR A 168 7.05 25.19 2.32
C TYR A 168 6.35 26.08 1.31
N HIS A 169 5.89 25.47 0.21
CA HIS A 169 4.97 26.15 -0.69
C HIS A 169 3.61 26.30 0.00
N GLU A 170 2.95 27.43 -0.20
CA GLU A 170 1.55 27.57 0.21
C GLU A 170 0.70 26.58 -0.59
N GLY A 171 -0.06 25.74 0.11
CA GLY A 171 -1.03 24.83 -0.50
C GLY A 171 -2.27 25.57 -1.01
N GLN A 172 -3.08 24.94 -1.87
CA GLN A 172 -4.38 25.51 -2.22
C GLN A 172 -5.26 25.63 -0.97
N PRO A 173 -5.97 26.75 -0.77
CA PRO A 173 -6.82 26.94 0.39
C PRO A 173 -7.99 25.95 0.38
N LEU A 174 -8.25 25.34 1.54
CA LEU A 174 -9.36 24.44 1.79
C LEU A 174 -10.05 24.90 3.07
N GLN A 175 -11.27 25.42 2.95
CA GLN A 175 -12.05 25.82 4.12
C GLN A 175 -12.59 24.59 4.84
N LEU A 176 -12.20 24.43 6.09
CA LEU A 176 -12.59 23.32 6.94
C LEU A 176 -12.96 23.85 8.32
N GLY A 177 -14.08 23.40 8.88
CA GLY A 177 -14.41 23.58 10.29
C GLY A 177 -14.76 22.24 10.93
N TRP A 178 -14.91 22.24 12.24
CA TRP A 178 -15.44 21.07 12.97
C TRP A 178 -16.95 20.95 12.80
N ASN A 179 -17.42 19.74 12.54
CA ASN A 179 -18.85 19.45 12.45
C ASN A 179 -19.44 19.37 13.86
N ALA A 180 -20.53 20.12 14.11
CA ALA A 180 -21.16 20.24 15.43
C ALA A 180 -22.52 19.52 15.53
N GLN A 181 -22.89 18.68 14.55
CA GLN A 181 -24.16 17.97 14.58
C GLN A 181 -24.18 16.90 15.69
N GLY A 182 -24.67 17.29 16.87
CA GLY A 182 -24.82 16.44 18.06
C GLY A 182 -24.03 16.89 19.30
N GLY A 183 -23.17 17.91 19.17
CA GLY A 183 -22.32 18.45 20.23
C GLY A 183 -21.06 19.13 19.65
N SER A 184 -20.40 20.01 20.41
CA SER A 184 -19.14 20.62 19.97
C SER A 184 -18.02 19.57 20.00
N PHE A 185 -17.62 19.05 18.84
CA PHE A 185 -16.40 18.27 18.73
C PHE A 185 -15.20 19.15 19.12
N ALA A 186 -14.37 18.67 20.03
CA ALA A 186 -13.16 19.35 20.47
C ALA A 186 -12.01 18.35 20.64
N LEU A 187 -10.79 18.80 20.28
CA LEU A 187 -9.58 18.04 20.53
C LEU A 187 -9.33 17.91 22.04
N ARG A 188 -8.79 16.76 22.46
CA ARG A 188 -8.26 16.60 23.83
C ARG A 188 -6.99 17.44 24.00
N ASP A 189 -6.66 17.84 25.22
CA ASP A 189 -5.49 18.70 25.50
C ASP A 189 -4.19 18.23 24.85
N TYR A 190 -3.88 16.92 24.93
CA TYR A 190 -2.68 16.37 24.29
C TYR A 190 -2.74 16.36 22.76
N GLN A 191 -3.93 16.25 22.18
CA GLN A 191 -4.14 16.29 20.74
C GLN A 191 -3.98 17.73 20.22
N GLN A 192 -4.50 18.70 20.96
CA GLN A 192 -4.30 20.12 20.70
C GLN A 192 -2.81 20.47 20.76
N ALA A 193 -2.12 20.10 21.84
CA ALA A 193 -0.69 20.34 21.98
C ALA A 193 0.13 19.69 20.84
N ALA A 194 -0.25 18.49 20.38
CA ALA A 194 0.38 17.84 19.24
C ALA A 194 0.14 18.58 17.91
N ALA A 195 -1.06 19.11 17.70
CA ALA A 195 -1.38 19.91 16.51
C ALA A 195 -0.68 21.29 16.55
N ASP A 196 -0.59 21.93 17.72
CA ASP A 196 0.13 23.20 17.92
C ASP A 196 1.64 23.04 17.63
N ALA A 197 2.22 21.91 18.05
CA ALA A 197 3.64 21.62 17.80
C ALA A 197 3.97 21.51 16.30
N PHE A 198 2.99 21.23 15.42
CA PHE A 198 3.20 21.13 13.98
C PHE A 198 3.48 22.50 13.32
N GLU A 199 2.84 23.58 13.77
CA GLU A 199 3.11 24.94 13.28
C GLU A 199 4.53 25.40 13.64
N GLY A 200 5.04 24.93 14.79
CA GLY A 200 6.36 25.24 15.29
C GLY A 200 6.54 26.72 15.65
N VAL A 201 7.78 27.22 15.54
CA VAL A 201 8.15 28.63 15.79
C VAL A 201 8.60 29.24 14.46
N ALA A 202 8.41 30.56 14.25
CA ALA A 202 8.72 31.24 12.98
C ALA A 202 10.07 30.82 12.36
N GLY A 203 10.01 30.08 11.25
CA GLY A 203 11.17 29.53 10.52
C GLY A 203 11.48 28.04 10.77
N SER A 204 10.87 27.40 11.76
CA SER A 204 11.00 25.99 12.13
C SER A 204 9.63 25.39 12.45
N GLY A 205 9.04 24.65 11.51
CA GLY A 205 7.69 24.07 11.62
C GLY A 205 7.30 23.32 10.34
N GLY A 206 6.04 22.90 10.22
CA GLY A 206 5.44 22.37 8.99
C GLY A 206 5.83 20.94 8.56
N SER A 207 6.69 20.25 9.32
CA SER A 207 6.94 18.81 9.16
C SER A 207 7.44 18.18 10.46
N GLY A 208 7.06 16.94 10.71
CA GLY A 208 7.44 16.21 11.92
C GLY A 208 6.88 14.79 11.96
N VAL A 209 7.30 14.01 12.94
CA VAL A 209 6.81 12.64 13.18
C VAL A 209 6.19 12.59 14.57
N LEU A 210 4.95 12.13 14.66
CA LEU A 210 4.23 11.94 15.91
C LEU A 210 4.08 10.45 16.22
N VAL A 211 4.58 10.01 17.38
CA VAL A 211 4.52 8.61 17.81
C VAL A 211 3.48 8.46 18.91
N LEU A 212 2.44 7.66 18.64
CA LEU A 212 1.32 7.42 19.54
C LEU A 212 0.94 5.94 19.55
N PRO A 213 0.37 5.39 20.65
CA PRO A 213 -0.19 4.05 20.65
C PRO A 213 -1.47 3.96 19.79
N CYS A 214 -1.87 2.75 19.41
CA CYS A 214 -3.14 2.51 18.71
C CYS A 214 -4.32 3.00 19.58
N GLY A 215 -5.36 3.57 18.97
CA GLY A 215 -6.53 4.10 19.69
C GLY A 215 -6.33 5.47 20.36
N ALA A 216 -5.13 6.06 20.35
CA ALA A 216 -4.87 7.39 20.93
C ALA A 216 -5.43 8.57 20.09
N GLY A 217 -6.08 8.29 18.96
CA GLY A 217 -6.64 9.31 18.07
C GLY A 217 -5.61 9.96 17.13
N LYS A 218 -4.75 9.15 16.48
CA LYS A 218 -3.76 9.65 15.49
C LYS A 218 -4.43 10.38 14.33
N THR A 219 -5.54 9.83 13.87
CA THR A 219 -6.40 10.41 12.81
C THR A 219 -6.91 11.79 13.22
N VAL A 220 -7.46 11.88 14.44
CA VAL A 220 -8.01 13.13 15.00
C VAL A 220 -6.98 14.24 15.09
N ILE A 221 -5.73 13.92 15.46
CA ILE A 221 -4.64 14.91 15.47
C ILE A 221 -4.33 15.39 14.05
N GLY A 222 -4.31 14.49 13.07
CA GLY A 222 -4.16 14.87 11.66
C GLY A 222 -5.27 15.80 11.17
N LEU A 223 -6.52 15.57 11.59
CA LEU A 223 -7.63 16.48 11.35
C LEU A 223 -7.40 17.84 12.02
N GLY A 224 -6.86 17.85 13.25
CA GLY A 224 -6.52 19.09 13.96
C GLY A 224 -5.45 19.91 13.25
N VAL A 225 -4.45 19.24 12.67
CA VAL A 225 -3.46 19.90 11.82
C VAL A 225 -4.11 20.44 10.55
N LEU A 226 -4.99 19.66 9.91
CA LEU A 226 -5.68 20.09 8.69
C LEU A 226 -6.57 21.32 8.92
N GLU A 227 -7.31 21.34 10.03
CA GLU A 227 -8.16 22.47 10.43
C GLU A 227 -7.34 23.73 10.74
N LYS A 228 -6.15 23.59 11.30
CA LYS A 228 -5.27 24.76 11.49
C LYS A 228 -4.67 25.27 10.18
N GLN A 229 -4.24 24.37 9.31
CA GLN A 229 -3.52 24.74 8.08
C GLN A 229 -4.46 25.23 6.96
N GLN A 230 -5.75 24.89 7.00
CA GLN A 230 -6.77 25.35 6.03
C GLN A 230 -6.33 25.20 4.57
N CYS A 231 -5.68 24.09 4.24
CA CYS A 231 -5.13 23.84 2.91
C CYS A 231 -5.36 22.39 2.45
N GLU A 232 -5.24 22.16 1.14
CA GLU A 232 -5.35 20.82 0.57
C GLU A 232 -4.31 19.86 1.18
N CYS A 233 -4.72 18.62 1.42
CA CYS A 233 -3.89 17.63 2.09
C CYS A 233 -3.89 16.30 1.33
N LEU A 234 -2.71 15.68 1.23
CA LEU A 234 -2.56 14.31 0.77
C LEU A 234 -2.32 13.40 1.97
N ILE A 235 -3.28 12.50 2.22
CA ILE A 235 -3.18 11.49 3.28
C ILE A 235 -2.73 10.18 2.65
N LEU A 236 -1.62 9.63 3.14
CA LEU A 236 -1.07 8.36 2.68
C LEU A 236 -1.28 7.30 3.75
N THR A 237 -1.87 6.17 3.38
CA THR A 237 -2.11 5.02 4.27
C THR A 237 -1.49 3.75 3.69
N SER A 238 -1.37 2.69 4.50
CA SER A 238 -0.78 1.42 4.09
C SER A 238 -1.75 0.50 3.33
N ASN A 239 -3.06 0.69 3.46
CA ASN A 239 -4.09 -0.15 2.84
C ASN A 239 -5.43 0.60 2.64
N ALA A 240 -6.32 0.03 1.82
CA ALA A 240 -7.62 0.61 1.50
C ALA A 240 -8.54 0.74 2.73
N THR A 241 -8.50 -0.20 3.67
CA THR A 241 -9.26 -0.13 4.92
C THR A 241 -8.94 1.12 5.73
N SER A 242 -7.65 1.46 5.83
CA SER A 242 -7.20 2.69 6.48
C SER A 242 -7.67 3.93 5.74
N VAL A 243 -7.74 3.90 4.39
CA VAL A 243 -8.31 4.99 3.61
C VAL A 243 -9.78 5.20 3.98
N GLY A 244 -10.58 4.13 4.03
CA GLY A 244 -11.98 4.20 4.45
C GLY A 244 -12.16 4.79 5.85
N GLN A 245 -11.30 4.43 6.81
CA GLN A 245 -11.29 5.02 8.15
C GLN A 245 -11.02 6.53 8.14
N TRP A 246 -10.05 6.99 7.34
CA TRP A 246 -9.78 8.42 7.20
C TRP A 246 -10.96 9.18 6.56
N ILE A 247 -11.58 8.62 5.53
CA ILE A 247 -12.73 9.23 4.85
C ILE A 247 -13.92 9.34 5.81
N ALA A 248 -14.21 8.28 6.57
CA ALA A 248 -15.27 8.28 7.57
C ALA A 248 -15.03 9.37 8.63
N GLU A 249 -13.81 9.46 9.16
CA GLU A 249 -13.43 10.45 10.18
C GLU A 249 -13.48 11.90 9.64
N LEU A 250 -13.02 12.13 8.40
CA LEU A 250 -13.12 13.43 7.73
C LEU A 250 -14.58 13.85 7.55
N THR A 251 -15.44 12.94 7.10
CA THR A 251 -16.86 13.23 6.82
C THR A 251 -17.66 13.43 8.10
N ASP A 252 -17.38 12.64 9.13
CA ASP A 252 -18.06 12.70 10.43
C ASP A 252 -17.71 13.99 11.18
N LYS A 253 -16.41 14.30 11.31
CA LYS A 253 -15.92 15.30 12.26
C LYS A 253 -15.69 16.68 11.65
N THR A 254 -15.70 16.81 10.32
CA THR A 254 -15.40 18.09 9.66
C THR A 254 -16.55 18.56 8.78
N THR A 255 -16.53 19.83 8.39
CA THR A 255 -17.52 20.42 7.47
C THR A 255 -17.21 20.15 6.00
N LEU A 256 -16.25 19.27 5.69
CA LEU A 256 -15.91 18.94 4.30
C LEU A 256 -17.09 18.22 3.64
N ASP A 257 -17.45 18.69 2.45
CA ASP A 257 -18.39 17.96 1.60
C ASP A 257 -17.70 16.67 1.08
N PRO A 258 -18.38 15.52 1.06
CA PRO A 258 -17.80 14.27 0.54
C PRO A 258 -17.21 14.40 -0.88
N SER A 259 -17.73 15.29 -1.72
CA SER A 259 -17.20 15.56 -3.06
C SER A 259 -15.83 16.25 -3.08
N GLN A 260 -15.40 16.82 -1.94
CA GLN A 260 -14.09 17.43 -1.75
C GLN A 260 -13.03 16.41 -1.31
N ILE A 261 -13.43 15.18 -0.94
CA ILE A 261 -12.55 14.11 -0.48
C ILE A 261 -12.24 13.17 -1.65
N GLY A 262 -10.98 13.13 -2.08
CA GLY A 262 -10.52 12.25 -3.14
C GLY A 262 -9.88 10.98 -2.58
N GLU A 263 -10.31 9.82 -3.06
CA GLU A 263 -9.69 8.52 -2.76
C GLU A 263 -8.73 8.08 -3.87
N TYR A 264 -7.50 7.70 -3.47
CA TYR A 264 -6.51 7.07 -4.33
C TYR A 264 -5.97 5.79 -3.67
N THR A 265 -6.64 4.66 -3.92
CA THR A 265 -6.17 3.33 -3.53
C THR A 265 -5.55 2.62 -4.73
N GLY A 266 -4.55 1.76 -4.49
CA GLY A 266 -3.89 0.96 -5.52
C GLY A 266 -4.81 -0.04 -6.24
N GLN A 267 -6.06 -0.13 -5.81
CA GLN A 267 -7.15 -0.70 -6.58
C GLN A 267 -7.66 0.36 -7.57
N LYS A 268 -7.19 0.26 -8.82
CA LYS A 268 -7.60 1.01 -10.03
C LYS A 268 -7.10 2.44 -10.25
N LYS A 269 -6.65 2.68 -11.49
CA LYS A 269 -7.42 3.32 -12.58
C LYS A 269 -6.48 3.45 -13.80
N GLU A 270 -6.97 3.30 -15.02
CA GLU A 270 -6.35 3.95 -16.18
C GLU A 270 -7.06 5.29 -16.38
N PRO A 271 -6.66 6.33 -15.63
CA PRO A 271 -7.30 7.61 -15.75
C PRO A 271 -7.01 8.22 -17.13
N PHE A 272 -7.98 8.89 -17.70
CA PHE A 272 -7.81 9.67 -18.93
C PHE A 272 -7.81 11.17 -18.62
N SER A 273 -7.04 11.95 -19.37
CA SER A 273 -6.91 13.40 -19.20
C SER A 273 -7.98 14.17 -20.00
N ASP A 274 -8.03 15.48 -19.81
CA ASP A 274 -8.83 16.37 -20.66
C ASP A 274 -8.44 16.28 -22.15
N ASP A 275 -7.18 16.02 -22.48
CA ASP A 275 -6.74 15.86 -23.88
C ASP A 275 -7.35 14.62 -24.54
N ALA A 276 -7.39 13.49 -23.81
CA ALA A 276 -8.05 12.28 -24.28
C ALA A 276 -9.56 12.51 -24.48
N ARG A 277 -10.19 13.28 -23.58
CA ARG A 277 -11.61 13.66 -23.64
C ARG A 277 -11.94 14.48 -24.89
N ILE A 278 -11.11 15.48 -25.20
CA ILE A 278 -11.29 16.37 -26.37
C ILE A 278 -11.12 15.60 -27.69
N THR A 279 -10.39 14.48 -27.66
CA THR A 279 -10.13 13.65 -28.84
C THR A 279 -11.32 12.74 -29.21
N VAL A 280 -12.31 12.57 -28.31
CA VAL A 280 -13.50 11.76 -28.58
C VAL A 280 -14.36 12.42 -29.66
N LYS A 281 -14.42 11.80 -30.83
CA LYS A 281 -15.27 12.22 -31.95
C LYS A 281 -16.53 11.34 -31.98
N SER A 282 -17.70 11.96 -31.87
CA SER A 282 -18.99 11.28 -32.05
C SER A 282 -19.55 11.60 -33.43
N SER A 283 -19.87 10.57 -34.21
CA SER A 283 -20.70 10.70 -35.41
C SER A 283 -22.12 11.08 -34.99
N GLY A 284 -22.44 12.39 -34.97
CA GLY A 284 -23.80 12.88 -34.76
C GLY A 284 -24.04 13.73 -33.51
N ARG A 285 -23.00 14.09 -32.74
CA ARG A 285 -23.11 15.10 -31.66
C ARG A 285 -22.10 16.22 -31.88
N SER A 286 -22.54 17.45 -31.67
CA SER A 286 -21.68 18.63 -31.63
C SER A 286 -20.74 18.60 -30.42
N GLY A 287 -19.65 19.37 -30.47
CA GLY A 287 -18.73 19.49 -29.34
C GLY A 287 -19.41 19.97 -28.05
N ALA A 288 -20.40 20.87 -28.17
CA ALA A 288 -21.18 21.35 -27.03
C ALA A 288 -22.07 20.25 -26.41
N GLU A 289 -22.67 19.39 -27.24
CA GLU A 289 -23.46 18.25 -26.77
C GLU A 289 -22.59 17.19 -26.09
N LEU A 290 -21.37 16.97 -26.58
CA LEU A 290 -20.40 16.08 -25.94
C LEU A 290 -19.95 16.63 -24.58
N GLU A 291 -19.68 17.94 -24.49
CA GLU A 291 -19.34 18.61 -23.24
C GLU A 291 -20.49 18.50 -22.22
N LEU A 292 -21.71 18.80 -22.65
CA LEU A 292 -22.90 18.69 -21.80
C LEU A 292 -23.15 17.25 -21.35
N SER A 293 -22.98 16.27 -22.25
CA SER A 293 -23.11 14.85 -21.93
C SER A 293 -22.08 14.42 -20.89
N PHE A 294 -20.83 14.85 -21.03
CA PHE A 294 -19.77 14.56 -20.07
C PHE A 294 -20.07 15.15 -18.69
N ILE A 295 -20.54 16.40 -18.63
CA ILE A 295 -20.97 17.03 -17.38
C ILE A 295 -22.11 16.24 -16.71
N ARG A 296 -23.07 15.75 -17.50
CA ARG A 296 -24.17 14.91 -16.99
C ARG A 296 -23.68 13.58 -16.45
N LEU A 297 -22.77 12.91 -17.16
CA LEU A 297 -22.15 11.66 -16.69
C LEU A 297 -21.35 11.86 -15.40
N ARG A 298 -20.64 12.99 -15.27
CA ARG A 298 -19.94 13.38 -14.02
C ARG A 298 -20.92 13.62 -12.87
N ARG A 299 -22.02 14.34 -13.12
CA ARG A 299 -23.06 14.60 -12.11
C ARG A 299 -23.80 13.33 -11.68
N ALA A 300 -23.95 12.36 -12.58
CA ALA A 300 -24.56 11.08 -12.31
C ALA A 300 -23.62 10.08 -11.60
N GLY A 301 -22.35 10.45 -11.34
CA GLY A 301 -21.37 9.56 -10.73
C GLY A 301 -20.81 8.47 -11.64
N LEU A 302 -21.22 8.42 -12.91
CA LEU A 302 -20.73 7.44 -13.91
C LEU A 302 -19.29 7.72 -14.34
N ILE A 303 -18.86 8.97 -14.24
CA ILE A 303 -17.47 9.37 -14.40
C ILE A 303 -17.04 10.12 -13.14
N GLN A 304 -15.96 9.69 -12.52
CA GLN A 304 -15.31 10.38 -11.42
C GLN A 304 -14.06 11.13 -11.90
N ALA A 305 -13.66 12.18 -11.17
CA ALA A 305 -12.45 12.93 -11.47
C ALA A 305 -11.57 12.98 -10.23
N VAL A 306 -10.27 12.90 -10.46
CA VAL A 306 -9.23 13.13 -9.47
C VAL A 306 -8.28 14.19 -10.02
N LYS A 307 -7.69 14.96 -9.13
CA LYS A 307 -6.72 16.01 -9.51
C LYS A 307 -5.33 15.50 -9.11
N LYS A 308 -4.39 15.48 -10.05
CA LYS A 308 -2.98 15.26 -9.71
C LYS A 308 -2.48 16.44 -8.87
N ALA A 309 -1.44 16.21 -8.07
CA ALA A 309 -0.78 17.24 -7.27
C ALA A 309 -0.35 18.49 -8.08
N TRP A 310 -0.16 18.35 -9.39
CA TRP A 310 0.26 19.40 -10.32
C TRP A 310 -0.90 20.11 -11.05
N GLY A 311 -2.15 19.86 -10.63
CA GLY A 311 -3.34 20.55 -11.15
C GLY A 311 -4.07 19.87 -12.31
N GLU A 312 -3.45 18.88 -12.96
CA GLU A 312 -4.06 18.11 -14.06
C GLU A 312 -5.26 17.29 -13.56
N LYS A 313 -6.40 17.39 -14.26
CA LYS A 313 -7.58 16.58 -14.00
C LYS A 313 -7.51 15.27 -14.76
N LEU A 314 -7.77 14.21 -14.03
CA LEU A 314 -7.85 12.85 -14.51
C LEU A 314 -9.25 12.32 -14.25
N TYR A 315 -9.78 11.58 -15.21
CA TYR A 315 -11.13 11.02 -15.14
C TYR A 315 -11.09 9.51 -15.24
N TYR A 316 -12.08 8.84 -14.64
CA TYR A 316 -12.22 7.40 -14.69
C TYR A 316 -13.68 6.99 -14.47
N ILE A 317 -14.02 5.76 -14.85
CA ILE A 317 -15.31 5.14 -14.55
C ILE A 317 -15.17 4.31 -13.27
N PRO A 318 -15.97 4.56 -12.21
CA PRO A 318 -15.96 3.73 -11.01
C PRO A 318 -16.25 2.26 -11.32
N LEU A 319 -15.64 1.32 -10.58
CA LEU A 319 -15.82 -0.11 -10.83
C LEU A 319 -17.27 -0.55 -10.77
N GLU A 320 -17.96 -0.09 -9.74
CA GLU A 320 -19.37 -0.39 -9.48
C GLU A 320 -20.26 0.06 -10.65
N SER A 321 -19.96 1.24 -11.21
CA SER A 321 -20.64 1.76 -12.40
C SER A 321 -20.27 0.98 -13.66
N LEU A 322 -19.04 0.47 -13.75
CA LEU A 322 -18.52 -0.18 -14.94
C LEU A 322 -19.31 -1.46 -15.29
N GLY A 323 -19.66 -2.27 -14.30
CA GLY A 323 -20.47 -3.48 -14.50
C GLY A 323 -21.84 -3.19 -15.11
N LEU A 324 -22.55 -2.20 -14.55
CA LEU A 324 -23.84 -1.74 -15.05
C LEU A 324 -23.76 -1.19 -16.48
N LEU A 325 -22.71 -0.43 -16.79
CA LEU A 325 -22.49 0.10 -18.13
C LEU A 325 -22.29 -1.02 -19.16
N TYR A 326 -21.61 -2.11 -18.80
CA TYR A 326 -21.45 -3.25 -19.70
C TYR A 326 -22.79 -3.88 -20.06
N LEU A 327 -23.65 -4.13 -19.08
CA LEU A 327 -24.97 -4.72 -19.31
C LEU A 327 -25.90 -3.79 -20.12
N GLN A 328 -25.77 -2.48 -19.91
CA GLN A 328 -26.70 -1.53 -20.51
C GLN A 328 -26.33 -1.12 -21.95
N PHE A 329 -25.05 -1.04 -22.26
CA PHE A 329 -24.58 -0.50 -23.55
C PHE A 329 -24.03 -1.56 -24.49
N PHE A 330 -23.73 -2.76 -23.99
CA PHE A 330 -23.05 -3.77 -24.78
C PHE A 330 -23.80 -5.10 -24.72
N THR A 331 -23.80 -5.81 -25.85
CA THR A 331 -24.30 -7.18 -25.93
C THR A 331 -23.31 -7.94 -26.80
N PRO A 332 -22.33 -8.63 -26.21
CA PRO A 332 -21.28 -9.31 -26.97
C PRO A 332 -21.88 -10.41 -27.84
N GLU A 333 -21.27 -10.61 -29.01
CA GLU A 333 -21.62 -11.69 -29.92
C GLU A 333 -21.10 -13.02 -29.35
N ALA A 334 -22.03 -13.86 -28.89
CA ALA A 334 -21.74 -15.14 -28.27
C ALA A 334 -22.05 -16.29 -29.23
N GLU A 335 -21.10 -16.61 -30.13
CA GLU A 335 -21.23 -17.74 -31.06
C GLU A 335 -20.85 -19.04 -30.34
N ALA A 336 -21.86 -19.88 -30.07
CA ALA A 336 -21.65 -21.17 -29.43
C ALA A 336 -20.98 -22.18 -30.38
N VAL A 337 -20.01 -22.92 -29.85
CA VAL A 337 -19.29 -23.98 -30.56
C VAL A 337 -19.67 -25.33 -29.94
N PRO A 338 -20.02 -26.36 -30.74
CA PRO A 338 -20.28 -27.69 -30.18
C PRO A 338 -19.04 -28.27 -29.51
N ASP A 339 -19.17 -28.88 -28.33
CA ASP A 339 -18.05 -29.51 -27.59
C ASP A 339 -17.30 -30.55 -28.45
N SER A 340 -18.01 -31.28 -29.32
CA SER A 340 -17.41 -32.22 -30.28
C SER A 340 -16.43 -31.59 -31.27
N ASN A 341 -16.49 -30.27 -31.44
CA ASN A 341 -15.69 -29.53 -32.41
C ASN A 341 -14.52 -28.80 -31.74
N VAL A 342 -14.36 -28.89 -30.42
CA VAL A 342 -13.32 -28.20 -29.66
C VAL A 342 -12.26 -29.19 -29.19
N HIS A 343 -11.02 -28.96 -29.60
CA HIS A 343 -9.84 -29.59 -29.01
C HIS A 343 -9.40 -28.79 -27.79
N ARG A 344 -9.43 -29.41 -26.61
CA ARG A 344 -9.08 -28.73 -25.35
C ARG A 344 -7.57 -28.50 -25.25
N ILE A 345 -7.19 -27.29 -24.85
CA ILE A 345 -5.81 -26.86 -24.67
C ILE A 345 -5.47 -26.76 -23.18
N SER A 346 -6.32 -26.08 -22.41
CA SER A 346 -6.17 -25.95 -20.97
C SER A 346 -7.50 -26.22 -20.30
N GLU A 347 -7.51 -27.17 -19.37
CA GLU A 347 -8.69 -27.45 -18.54
C GLU A 347 -8.65 -26.65 -17.25
N ALA A 348 -9.84 -26.39 -16.70
CA ALA A 348 -10.00 -25.77 -15.40
C ALA A 348 -9.25 -26.57 -14.33
N LYS A 349 -8.31 -25.92 -13.65
CA LYS A 349 -7.64 -26.47 -12.47
C LYS A 349 -8.59 -26.53 -11.26
N PRO A 350 -8.18 -27.16 -10.15
CA PRO A 350 -9.04 -27.30 -8.96
C PRO A 350 -9.55 -25.99 -8.31
N GLY A 351 -9.04 -24.82 -8.70
CA GLY A 351 -9.61 -23.53 -8.32
C GLY A 351 -8.72 -22.64 -7.45
N LEU A 352 -8.79 -21.33 -7.66
CA LEU A 352 -8.04 -20.35 -6.86
C LEU A 352 -8.46 -20.36 -5.38
N ALA A 353 -9.74 -20.60 -5.09
CA ALA A 353 -10.23 -20.72 -3.71
C ALA A 353 -9.52 -21.87 -2.97
N LEU A 354 -9.36 -23.02 -3.63
CA LEU A 354 -8.66 -24.18 -3.07
C LEU A 354 -7.15 -23.94 -2.95
N ASP A 355 -6.52 -23.32 -3.94
CA ASP A 355 -5.10 -22.97 -3.87
C ASP A 355 -4.83 -21.94 -2.77
N LEU A 356 -5.74 -20.98 -2.54
CA LEU A 356 -5.63 -20.03 -1.42
C LEU A 356 -5.77 -20.74 -0.06
N LEU A 357 -6.71 -21.69 0.08
CA LEU A 357 -6.82 -22.52 1.28
C LEU A 357 -5.48 -23.23 1.59
N HIS A 358 -4.90 -23.89 0.58
CA HIS A 358 -3.65 -24.61 0.76
C HIS A 358 -2.47 -23.70 1.05
N ALA A 359 -2.40 -22.55 0.39
CA ALA A 359 -1.36 -21.56 0.65
C ALA A 359 -1.47 -20.97 2.07
N LEU A 360 -2.69 -20.70 2.54
CA LEU A 360 -2.96 -20.27 3.92
C LEU A 360 -2.56 -21.35 4.93
N ALA A 361 -2.85 -22.62 4.64
CA ALA A 361 -2.48 -23.73 5.53
C ALA A 361 -0.95 -23.88 5.61
N ALA A 362 -0.25 -23.81 4.48
CA ALA A 362 1.22 -23.80 4.44
C ALA A 362 1.82 -22.58 5.19
N ALA A 363 1.16 -21.42 5.09
CA ALA A 363 1.56 -20.22 5.84
C ALA A 363 1.34 -20.38 7.36
N ALA A 364 0.25 -21.03 7.78
CA ALA A 364 0.00 -21.34 9.19
C ALA A 364 1.01 -22.33 9.76
N GLU A 365 1.36 -23.36 8.99
CA GLU A 365 2.28 -24.42 9.42
C GLU A 365 3.74 -23.95 9.48
N HIS A 366 4.20 -23.24 8.46
CA HIS A 366 5.62 -22.90 8.30
C HIS A 366 5.95 -21.43 8.59
N GLY A 367 4.94 -20.58 8.72
CA GLY A 367 5.08 -19.14 8.81
C GLY A 367 5.51 -18.48 7.50
N LEU A 368 5.45 -17.15 7.45
CA LEU A 368 5.96 -16.33 6.34
C LEU A 368 6.93 -15.25 6.87
N PRO A 369 8.09 -15.63 7.45
CA PRO A 369 9.03 -14.68 8.01
C PRO A 369 9.62 -13.79 6.91
N LEU A 370 9.87 -12.51 7.24
CA LEU A 370 10.47 -11.55 6.33
C LEU A 370 11.99 -11.51 6.49
N THR A 371 12.68 -11.35 5.36
CA THR A 371 14.10 -11.04 5.30
C THR A 371 14.34 -9.55 5.61
N ALA A 372 15.61 -9.17 5.82
CA ALA A 372 16.00 -7.76 5.99
C ALA A 372 15.60 -6.85 4.80
N LYS A 373 15.31 -7.42 3.62
CA LYS A 373 14.84 -6.69 2.43
C LYS A 373 13.31 -6.58 2.37
N GLY A 374 12.58 -7.11 3.36
CA GLY A 374 11.12 -7.04 3.43
C GLY A 374 10.38 -8.05 2.54
N THR A 375 11.09 -9.06 2.01
CA THR A 375 10.54 -10.20 1.26
C THR A 375 10.50 -11.46 2.11
N VAL A 376 9.56 -12.38 1.86
CA VAL A 376 9.44 -13.66 2.57
C VAL A 376 10.63 -14.57 2.24
N HIS A 377 11.09 -15.32 3.23
CA HIS A 377 12.18 -16.27 3.05
C HIS A 377 11.90 -17.29 1.93
N LYS A 378 12.90 -17.53 1.06
CA LYS A 378 12.79 -18.43 -0.10
C LYS A 378 12.28 -19.83 0.23
N LYS A 379 12.70 -20.42 1.36
CA LYS A 379 12.25 -21.76 1.80
C LYS A 379 10.74 -21.79 2.06
N ASN A 380 10.18 -20.70 2.59
CA ASN A 380 8.76 -20.59 2.92
C ASN A 380 7.92 -20.34 1.66
N ILE A 381 8.44 -19.56 0.71
CA ILE A 381 7.85 -19.43 -0.63
C ILE A 381 7.80 -20.77 -1.34
N GLN A 382 8.87 -21.57 -1.28
CA GLN A 382 8.87 -22.89 -1.89
C GLN A 382 7.79 -23.80 -1.29
N LYS A 383 7.61 -23.78 0.03
CA LYS A 383 6.55 -24.54 0.71
C LYS A 383 5.15 -24.11 0.29
N LEU A 384 4.92 -22.81 0.11
CA LEU A 384 3.66 -22.28 -0.39
C LEU A 384 3.38 -22.78 -1.82
N LEU A 385 4.40 -22.77 -2.69
CA LEU A 385 4.27 -23.23 -4.09
C LEU A 385 4.12 -24.75 -4.23
N GLU A 386 4.70 -25.53 -3.31
CA GLU A 386 4.51 -26.99 -3.24
C GLU A 386 3.05 -27.36 -2.91
N ALA A 387 2.33 -26.49 -2.22
CA ALA A 387 0.95 -26.72 -1.79
C ALA A 387 -0.14 -26.38 -2.84
N VAL A 388 0.21 -25.76 -3.96
CA VAL A 388 -0.79 -25.22 -4.92
C VAL A 388 -0.69 -25.82 -6.32
N HIS A 389 -1.83 -25.85 -7.01
CA HIS A 389 -1.96 -26.37 -8.37
C HIS A 389 -1.65 -25.32 -9.43
N LEU A 390 -1.93 -24.04 -9.14
CA LEU A 390 -1.56 -22.90 -9.96
C LEU A 390 -0.05 -22.86 -10.19
N LYS A 391 0.38 -22.67 -11.44
CA LYS A 391 1.78 -22.63 -11.88
C LYS A 391 2.06 -21.31 -12.59
N ASP A 392 3.33 -20.90 -12.58
CA ASP A 392 3.76 -19.66 -13.23
C ASP A 392 3.38 -19.65 -14.72
N SER A 393 3.43 -20.80 -15.40
CA SER A 393 3.01 -20.96 -16.80
C SER A 393 1.56 -20.53 -17.07
N ASP A 394 0.68 -20.60 -16.06
CA ASP A 394 -0.72 -20.20 -16.22
C ASP A 394 -0.88 -18.67 -16.26
N LEU A 395 0.08 -17.94 -15.68
CA LEU A 395 0.00 -16.51 -15.44
C LEU A 395 1.07 -15.71 -16.21
N GLU A 396 2.15 -16.34 -16.65
CA GLU A 396 3.31 -15.69 -17.30
C GLU A 396 2.90 -14.80 -18.48
N ALA A 397 1.96 -15.27 -19.28
CA ALA A 397 1.47 -14.56 -20.46
C ALA A 397 0.71 -13.25 -20.11
N LEU A 398 0.26 -13.08 -18.86
CA LEU A 398 -0.37 -11.84 -18.40
C LEU A 398 0.64 -10.70 -18.25
N GLN A 399 1.94 -11.00 -18.18
CA GLN A 399 3.03 -10.02 -18.03
C GLN A 399 2.82 -9.08 -16.83
N LEU A 400 2.44 -9.64 -15.68
CA LEU A 400 2.16 -8.85 -14.47
C LEU A 400 3.42 -8.11 -13.99
N GLN A 401 3.23 -6.87 -13.54
CA GLN A 401 4.26 -6.09 -12.87
C GLN A 401 3.99 -6.09 -11.37
N TYR A 402 4.97 -6.54 -10.59
CA TYR A 402 4.84 -6.66 -9.14
C TYR A 402 6.17 -6.41 -8.44
N ALA A 403 6.10 -6.09 -7.14
CA ALA A 403 7.27 -5.81 -6.34
C ALA A 403 8.12 -7.06 -6.15
N HIS A 404 9.45 -6.90 -6.22
CA HIS A 404 10.43 -7.97 -6.02
C HIS A 404 10.30 -9.15 -7.00
N ALA A 405 10.01 -8.86 -8.28
CA ALA A 405 9.89 -9.88 -9.34
C ALA A 405 11.17 -10.72 -9.54
N GLU A 406 12.33 -10.22 -9.12
CA GLU A 406 13.58 -10.98 -9.07
C GLU A 406 13.66 -12.01 -7.92
N THR A 407 12.77 -11.90 -6.93
CA THR A 407 12.76 -12.72 -5.72
C THR A 407 11.54 -13.65 -5.64
N TYR A 408 10.36 -13.15 -6.01
CA TYR A 408 9.13 -13.93 -5.96
C TYR A 408 8.79 -14.53 -7.32
N PRO A 409 8.55 -15.84 -7.39
CA PRO A 409 7.82 -16.46 -8.49
C PRO A 409 6.41 -15.84 -8.63
N LEU A 410 5.86 -15.90 -9.84
CA LEU A 410 4.65 -15.18 -10.20
C LEU A 410 3.44 -15.61 -9.38
N VAL A 411 3.24 -16.92 -9.22
CA VAL A 411 2.16 -17.49 -8.40
C VAL A 411 2.29 -17.11 -6.94
N ALA A 412 3.51 -17.09 -6.40
CA ALA A 412 3.73 -16.69 -5.01
C ALA A 412 3.36 -15.23 -4.79
N ALA A 413 3.70 -14.35 -5.74
CA ALA A 413 3.32 -12.94 -5.68
C ALA A 413 1.79 -12.77 -5.70
N VAL A 414 1.08 -13.49 -6.57
CA VAL A 414 -0.39 -13.46 -6.65
C VAL A 414 -1.04 -13.98 -5.36
N LEU A 415 -0.59 -15.11 -4.83
CA LEU A 415 -1.16 -15.68 -3.61
C LEU A 415 -0.93 -14.79 -2.38
N LEU A 416 0.29 -14.26 -2.22
CA LEU A 416 0.57 -13.32 -1.14
C LEU A 416 -0.23 -12.02 -1.27
N ASP A 417 -0.37 -11.50 -2.49
CA ASP A 417 -1.18 -10.32 -2.77
C ASP A 417 -2.65 -10.56 -2.44
N MET A 418 -3.23 -11.71 -2.84
CA MET A 418 -4.59 -12.10 -2.50
C MET A 418 -4.79 -12.24 -0.99
N MET A 419 -3.87 -12.90 -0.27
CA MET A 419 -3.95 -13.00 1.20
C MET A 419 -3.99 -11.62 1.86
N LEU A 420 -3.13 -10.70 1.42
CA LEU A 420 -3.02 -9.37 1.99
C LEU A 420 -4.21 -8.47 1.59
N CYS A 421 -4.67 -8.52 0.34
CA CYS A 421 -5.72 -7.63 -0.13
C CYS A 421 -7.11 -8.04 0.36
N LEU A 422 -7.33 -9.34 0.62
CA LEU A 422 -8.54 -9.86 1.23
C LEU A 422 -8.53 -9.73 2.76
N GLY A 423 -7.44 -9.24 3.35
CA GLY A 423 -7.30 -9.12 4.80
C GLY A 423 -7.15 -10.46 5.53
N LEU A 424 -6.85 -11.54 4.82
CA LEU A 424 -6.62 -12.87 5.41
C LEU A 424 -5.25 -12.96 6.10
N ALA A 425 -4.35 -12.04 5.75
CA ALA A 425 -3.06 -11.89 6.39
C ALA A 425 -2.66 -10.41 6.50
N VAL A 426 -1.83 -10.10 7.49
CA VAL A 426 -1.25 -8.78 7.71
C VAL A 426 0.28 -8.85 7.63
N LYS A 427 0.90 -7.81 7.06
CA LYS A 427 2.35 -7.67 7.04
C LYS A 427 2.83 -6.94 8.29
N GLU A 428 3.61 -7.62 9.12
CA GLU A 428 4.30 -7.04 10.28
C GLU A 428 5.81 -6.91 10.07
N SER A 429 6.51 -6.38 11.08
CA SER A 429 7.97 -6.18 11.03
C SER A 429 8.78 -7.49 10.92
N GLN A 430 8.27 -8.61 11.43
CA GLN A 430 8.98 -9.90 11.48
C GLN A 430 8.48 -10.92 10.44
N GLY A 431 7.29 -10.71 9.86
CA GLY A 431 6.61 -11.73 9.07
C GLY A 431 5.29 -11.25 8.49
N ILE A 432 4.70 -12.08 7.62
CA ILE A 432 3.29 -12.01 7.28
C ILE A 432 2.55 -12.98 8.22
N LEU A 433 1.58 -12.48 8.98
CA LEU A 433 0.79 -13.23 9.95
C LEU A 433 -0.64 -13.37 9.45
N LEU A 434 -1.29 -14.49 9.75
CA LEU A 434 -2.69 -14.71 9.39
C LEU A 434 -3.62 -13.96 10.36
N GLU A 435 -4.66 -13.35 9.82
CA GLU A 435 -5.71 -12.67 10.59
C GLU A 435 -6.81 -13.67 10.93
N GLU A 436 -6.81 -14.20 12.17
CA GLU A 436 -7.64 -15.35 12.56
C GLU A 436 -9.15 -15.10 12.40
N GLU A 437 -9.63 -13.90 12.74
CA GLU A 437 -11.05 -13.55 12.65
C GLU A 437 -11.51 -13.53 11.18
N GLN A 438 -10.80 -12.79 10.33
CA GLN A 438 -11.13 -12.69 8.90
C GLN A 438 -10.96 -14.04 8.18
N LEU A 439 -9.97 -14.83 8.58
CA LEU A 439 -9.77 -16.18 8.07
C LEU A 439 -10.93 -17.10 8.46
N GLY A 440 -11.42 -17.01 9.70
CA GLY A 440 -12.58 -17.76 10.17
C GLY A 440 -13.85 -17.45 9.36
N GLU A 441 -14.11 -16.17 9.11
CA GLU A 441 -15.22 -15.74 8.24
C GLU A 441 -15.05 -16.26 6.81
N TRP A 442 -13.86 -16.12 6.24
CA TRP A 442 -13.53 -16.58 4.91
C TRP A 442 -13.77 -18.08 4.74
N LEU A 443 -13.24 -18.91 5.66
CA LEU A 443 -13.41 -20.37 5.64
C LEU A 443 -14.86 -20.83 5.86
N GLY A 444 -15.73 -19.93 6.33
CA GLY A 444 -17.17 -20.16 6.47
C GLY A 444 -17.95 -20.02 5.16
N LEU A 445 -17.37 -19.39 4.14
CA LEU A 445 -17.98 -19.21 2.82
C LEU A 445 -18.00 -20.52 2.02
N SER A 446 -19.02 -20.67 1.18
CA SER A 446 -19.04 -21.65 0.10
C SER A 446 -18.02 -21.28 -0.99
N GLU A 447 -17.63 -22.23 -1.85
CA GLU A 447 -16.71 -21.96 -2.95
C GLU A 447 -17.27 -20.91 -3.93
N GLN A 448 -18.59 -20.93 -4.16
CA GLN A 448 -19.26 -19.96 -5.00
C GLN A 448 -19.18 -18.55 -4.41
N GLU A 449 -19.41 -18.39 -3.10
CA GLU A 449 -19.24 -17.10 -2.40
C GLU A 449 -17.79 -16.64 -2.38
N MET A 450 -16.83 -17.55 -2.18
CA MET A 450 -15.40 -17.23 -2.31
C MET A 450 -15.10 -16.70 -3.72
N ASN A 451 -15.59 -17.36 -4.76
CA ASN A 451 -15.40 -16.93 -6.15
C ASN A 451 -16.11 -15.60 -6.45
N ARG A 452 -17.22 -15.27 -5.79
CA ARG A 452 -17.85 -13.94 -5.84
C ARG A 452 -16.94 -12.83 -5.31
N VAL A 453 -16.01 -13.15 -4.42
CA VAL A 453 -14.99 -12.21 -3.93
C VAL A 453 -13.72 -12.25 -4.80
N LEU A 454 -13.27 -13.46 -5.17
CA LEU A 454 -12.01 -13.66 -5.90
C LEU A 454 -12.07 -13.16 -7.33
N LEU A 455 -13.11 -13.47 -8.10
CA LEU A 455 -13.18 -13.12 -9.51
C LEU A 455 -13.14 -11.60 -9.73
N PRO A 456 -13.94 -10.76 -9.03
CA PRO A 456 -13.82 -9.31 -9.14
C PRO A 456 -12.43 -8.80 -8.73
N ALA A 457 -11.86 -9.33 -7.64
CA ALA A 457 -10.52 -8.94 -7.18
C ALA A 457 -9.44 -9.25 -8.23
N VAL A 458 -9.53 -10.39 -8.89
CA VAL A 458 -8.59 -10.81 -9.94
C VAL A 458 -8.80 -10.04 -11.24
N LEU A 459 -10.05 -9.83 -11.67
CA LEU A 459 -10.39 -8.98 -12.83
C LEU A 459 -9.85 -7.57 -12.68
N ASP A 460 -9.85 -7.07 -11.44
CA ASP A 460 -9.37 -5.74 -11.11
C ASP A 460 -7.84 -5.65 -11.09
N ARG A 461 -7.18 -6.64 -10.48
CA ARG A 461 -5.75 -6.57 -10.13
C ARG A 461 -4.84 -7.19 -11.17
N TYR A 462 -5.31 -8.20 -11.88
CA TYR A 462 -4.46 -9.04 -12.72
C TYR A 462 -4.83 -8.94 -14.19
N GLY A 463 -3.81 -8.76 -15.02
CA GLY A 463 -3.87 -8.65 -16.48
C GLY A 463 -3.43 -7.26 -16.97
N MET A 464 -3.13 -7.17 -18.25
CA MET A 464 -2.48 -6.00 -18.83
C MET A 464 -3.34 -4.73 -18.62
N SER A 465 -2.69 -3.65 -18.17
CA SER A 465 -3.27 -2.32 -18.05
C SER A 465 -3.39 -1.71 -19.47
N ARG A 466 -4.43 -2.11 -20.20
CA ARG A 466 -4.88 -1.46 -21.43
C ARG A 466 -6.42 -1.47 -21.43
N PRO A 467 -7.10 -0.41 -21.90
CA PRO A 467 -8.55 -0.33 -21.80
C PRO A 467 -9.24 -1.47 -22.57
N ALA A 468 -8.72 -1.80 -23.75
CA ALA A 468 -9.21 -2.89 -24.60
C ALA A 468 -9.26 -4.26 -23.88
N LEU A 469 -8.19 -4.60 -23.15
CA LEU A 469 -8.11 -5.87 -22.43
C LEU A 469 -8.90 -5.84 -21.12
N GLN A 470 -9.11 -4.66 -20.53
CA GLN A 470 -10.10 -4.50 -19.47
C GLN A 470 -11.52 -4.73 -19.99
N HIS A 471 -11.91 -4.10 -21.10
CA HIS A 471 -13.21 -4.35 -21.73
C HIS A 471 -13.44 -5.83 -22.01
N PHE A 472 -12.45 -6.51 -22.61
CA PHE A 472 -12.52 -7.93 -22.90
C PHE A 472 -12.85 -8.76 -21.65
N ARG A 473 -12.06 -8.60 -20.58
CA ARG A 473 -12.21 -9.35 -19.33
C ARG A 473 -13.59 -9.20 -18.68
N TYR A 474 -14.11 -7.98 -18.65
CA TYR A 474 -15.44 -7.73 -18.07
C TYR A 474 -16.57 -8.21 -19.00
N LEU A 475 -16.42 -8.06 -20.31
CA LEU A 475 -17.42 -8.53 -21.28
C LEU A 475 -17.49 -10.06 -21.34
N LEU A 476 -16.41 -10.78 -21.02
CA LEU A 476 -16.45 -12.24 -20.84
C LEU A 476 -17.40 -12.67 -19.71
N CYS A 477 -17.67 -11.76 -18.76
CA CYS A 477 -18.61 -11.99 -17.66
C CYS A 477 -20.06 -11.63 -18.04
N HIS A 478 -20.34 -11.28 -19.30
CA HIS A 478 -21.69 -10.92 -19.74
C HIS A 478 -22.63 -12.14 -19.72
N PRO A 479 -23.91 -12.00 -19.32
CA PRO A 479 -24.91 -13.08 -19.32
C PRO A 479 -25.15 -13.78 -20.68
N SER A 480 -24.59 -13.25 -21.77
CA SER A 480 -24.60 -13.92 -23.08
C SER A 480 -23.77 -15.20 -23.10
N PHE A 481 -22.81 -15.33 -22.18
CA PHE A 481 -21.93 -16.48 -22.05
C PHE A 481 -22.40 -17.37 -20.90
N GLN A 482 -23.05 -18.48 -21.23
CA GLN A 482 -23.61 -19.40 -20.24
C GLN A 482 -22.55 -20.40 -19.74
N PRO A 483 -22.56 -20.78 -18.46
CA PRO A 483 -21.72 -21.84 -17.93
C PRO A 483 -21.92 -23.15 -18.69
N GLY A 484 -20.82 -23.89 -18.91
CA GLY A 484 -20.84 -25.19 -19.58
C GLY A 484 -20.91 -25.14 -21.12
N VAL A 485 -21.09 -23.96 -21.72
CA VAL A 485 -21.13 -23.78 -23.19
C VAL A 485 -19.81 -23.23 -23.71
N TRP A 486 -19.32 -23.80 -24.82
CA TRP A 486 -18.14 -23.29 -25.53
C TRP A 486 -18.50 -22.13 -26.46
N TYR A 487 -17.67 -21.10 -26.49
CA TYR A 487 -17.85 -19.92 -27.32
C TYR A 487 -16.59 -19.58 -28.13
N ASP A 488 -16.78 -19.08 -29.35
CA ASP A 488 -15.70 -18.58 -30.23
C ASP A 488 -15.20 -17.21 -29.73
N MET A 489 -13.95 -17.16 -29.25
CA MET A 489 -13.33 -15.94 -28.75
C MET A 489 -13.04 -14.94 -29.88
N THR A 490 -12.67 -15.43 -31.07
CA THR A 490 -12.39 -14.57 -32.23
C THR A 490 -13.63 -13.77 -32.63
N LYS A 491 -14.83 -14.38 -32.56
CA LYS A 491 -16.09 -13.67 -32.83
C LYS A 491 -16.37 -12.54 -31.85
N MET A 492 -16.07 -12.76 -30.58
CA MET A 492 -16.16 -11.71 -29.56
C MET A 492 -15.17 -10.57 -29.85
N LEU A 493 -13.90 -10.86 -30.18
CA LEU A 493 -12.92 -9.83 -30.52
C LEU A 493 -13.30 -9.05 -31.77
N ASP A 494 -13.81 -9.73 -32.80
CA ASP A 494 -14.29 -9.12 -34.04
C ASP A 494 -15.47 -8.18 -33.77
N TRP A 495 -16.37 -8.58 -32.87
CA TRP A 495 -17.45 -7.72 -32.42
C TRP A 495 -16.92 -6.51 -31.63
N MET A 496 -16.00 -6.70 -30.69
CA MET A 496 -15.38 -5.59 -29.93
C MET A 496 -14.65 -4.60 -30.84
N GLU A 497 -14.01 -5.05 -31.92
CA GLU A 497 -13.39 -4.17 -32.91
C GLU A 497 -14.43 -3.32 -33.64
N ARG A 498 -15.58 -3.91 -34.04
CA ARG A 498 -16.69 -3.19 -34.67
C ARG A 498 -17.32 -2.15 -33.73
N GLU A 499 -17.41 -2.48 -32.44
CA GLU A 499 -17.88 -1.56 -31.39
C GLU A 499 -16.81 -0.54 -30.94
N VAL A 500 -15.64 -0.53 -31.58
CA VAL A 500 -14.54 0.41 -31.29
C VAL A 500 -14.02 0.29 -29.84
N LEU A 501 -14.12 -0.90 -29.26
CA LEU A 501 -13.64 -1.20 -27.91
C LEU A 501 -12.17 -1.64 -27.90
N LEU A 502 -11.62 -2.05 -29.04
CA LEU A 502 -10.23 -2.50 -29.17
C LEU A 502 -9.62 -2.21 -30.55
N THR A 503 -8.29 -2.31 -30.64
CA THR A 503 -7.54 -2.39 -31.90
C THR A 503 -6.90 -3.78 -32.04
N ARG A 504 -7.09 -4.45 -33.18
CA ARG A 504 -6.78 -5.89 -33.35
C ARG A 504 -5.34 -6.30 -33.02
N SER A 505 -4.35 -5.42 -33.25
CA SER A 505 -2.92 -5.77 -33.19
C SER A 505 -2.38 -6.21 -31.82
N VAL A 506 -3.12 -5.98 -30.73
CA VAL A 506 -2.70 -6.30 -29.34
C VAL A 506 -3.65 -7.31 -28.67
N SER A 507 -4.85 -7.49 -29.24
CA SER A 507 -6.01 -8.04 -28.53
C SER A 507 -5.98 -9.57 -28.35
N GLU A 508 -5.50 -10.32 -29.34
CA GLU A 508 -5.63 -11.79 -29.31
C GLU A 508 -4.67 -12.46 -28.32
N ALA A 509 -3.41 -12.02 -28.28
CA ALA A 509 -2.43 -12.56 -27.33
C ALA A 509 -2.82 -12.26 -25.88
N GLY A 510 -3.30 -11.03 -25.61
CA GLY A 510 -3.79 -10.65 -24.28
C GLY A 510 -5.07 -11.39 -23.89
N ALA A 511 -5.98 -11.62 -24.84
CA ALA A 511 -7.18 -12.43 -24.63
C ALA A 511 -6.83 -13.89 -24.31
N ARG A 512 -5.96 -14.51 -25.10
CA ARG A 512 -5.46 -15.87 -24.85
C ARG A 512 -4.75 -15.97 -23.50
N ALA A 513 -3.90 -15.01 -23.16
CA ALA A 513 -3.24 -14.95 -21.85
C ALA A 513 -4.24 -14.92 -20.69
N TRP A 514 -5.30 -14.12 -20.81
CA TRP A 514 -6.37 -14.09 -19.81
C TRP A 514 -7.12 -15.41 -19.69
N MET A 515 -7.48 -16.03 -20.82
CA MET A 515 -8.19 -17.29 -20.82
C MET A 515 -7.33 -18.44 -20.23
N THR A 516 -6.03 -18.46 -20.49
CA THR A 516 -5.11 -19.40 -19.81
C THR A 516 -5.09 -19.18 -18.29
N ALA A 517 -5.04 -17.93 -17.85
CA ALA A 517 -5.11 -17.61 -16.42
C ALA A 517 -6.46 -18.01 -15.80
N MET A 518 -7.57 -17.78 -16.51
CA MET A 518 -8.92 -18.22 -16.11
C MET A 518 -8.99 -19.73 -15.89
N ALA A 519 -8.34 -20.53 -16.75
CA ALA A 519 -8.22 -21.97 -16.57
C ALA A 519 -7.32 -22.34 -15.37
N GLY A 520 -6.21 -21.62 -15.20
CA GLY A 520 -5.34 -21.73 -14.01
C GLY A 520 -6.10 -21.47 -12.71
N PHE A 521 -6.98 -20.47 -12.68
CA PHE A 521 -7.84 -20.14 -11.55
C PHE A 521 -9.03 -21.10 -11.37
N GLY A 522 -9.22 -22.05 -12.28
CA GLY A 522 -10.29 -23.06 -12.23
C GLY A 522 -11.67 -22.55 -12.62
N TRP A 523 -11.77 -21.39 -13.27
CA TRP A 523 -13.06 -20.79 -13.60
C TRP A 523 -13.59 -21.19 -14.97
N GLY A 524 -12.78 -21.84 -15.81
CA GLY A 524 -13.20 -22.29 -17.12
C GLY A 524 -12.11 -23.00 -17.90
N ASP A 525 -12.45 -23.41 -19.11
CA ASP A 525 -11.57 -24.14 -20.00
C ASP A 525 -11.25 -23.31 -21.25
N THR A 526 -10.13 -23.65 -21.89
CA THR A 526 -9.72 -23.09 -23.18
C THR A 526 -9.45 -24.21 -24.18
N GLY A 527 -9.74 -23.93 -25.44
CA GLY A 527 -9.54 -24.87 -26.54
C GLY A 527 -9.41 -24.18 -27.87
N GLU A 528 -9.32 -24.99 -28.91
CA GLU A 528 -9.34 -24.55 -30.30
C GLU A 528 -10.34 -25.38 -31.10
N ASP A 529 -11.06 -24.75 -32.01
CA ASP A 529 -11.93 -25.48 -32.94
C ASP A 529 -11.13 -26.17 -34.06
N GLY A 530 -11.80 -26.95 -34.91
CA GLY A 530 -11.18 -27.63 -36.06
C GLY A 530 -10.50 -26.69 -37.09
N SER A 531 -10.63 -25.37 -36.96
CA SER A 531 -9.97 -24.36 -37.78
C SER A 531 -8.83 -23.63 -37.06
N GLY A 532 -8.55 -23.96 -35.81
CA GLY A 532 -7.54 -23.30 -34.96
C GLY A 532 -8.02 -22.00 -34.31
N ARG A 533 -9.33 -21.70 -34.35
CA ARG A 533 -9.89 -20.55 -33.64
C ARG A 533 -10.01 -20.87 -32.15
N CYS A 534 -9.60 -19.93 -31.31
CA CYS A 534 -9.63 -20.16 -29.87
C CYS A 534 -11.05 -20.10 -29.32
N CYS A 535 -11.38 -21.04 -28.45
CA CYS A 535 -12.66 -21.15 -27.77
C CYS A 535 -12.45 -21.14 -26.26
N PHE A 536 -13.48 -20.69 -25.54
CA PHE A 536 -13.50 -20.74 -24.08
C PHE A 536 -14.84 -21.25 -23.56
N ARG A 537 -14.85 -21.76 -22.34
CA ARG A 537 -16.03 -22.21 -21.62
C ARG A 537 -15.91 -21.84 -20.15
N TRP A 538 -16.95 -21.23 -19.59
CA TRP A 538 -17.00 -20.99 -18.14
C TRP A 538 -17.46 -22.26 -17.39
N ALA A 539 -16.81 -22.57 -16.28
CA ALA A 539 -17.19 -23.66 -15.36
C ALA A 539 -18.16 -23.19 -14.26
N MET A 540 -18.22 -21.88 -14.02
CA MET A 540 -19.07 -21.20 -13.04
C MET A 540 -19.79 -20.03 -13.72
N ASP A 541 -20.86 -19.51 -13.13
CA ASP A 541 -21.52 -18.30 -13.65
C ASP A 541 -20.70 -17.04 -13.33
N PRO A 542 -20.14 -16.33 -14.33
CA PRO A 542 -19.41 -15.09 -14.09
C PRO A 542 -20.33 -13.86 -14.01
N ALA A 543 -21.63 -13.97 -14.32
CA ALA A 543 -22.52 -12.84 -14.48
C ALA A 543 -22.72 -12.01 -13.19
N PHE A 544 -22.51 -12.63 -12.02
CA PHE A 544 -22.55 -11.93 -10.74
C PHE A 544 -21.55 -10.76 -10.66
N VAL A 545 -20.49 -10.75 -11.49
CA VAL A 545 -19.53 -9.64 -11.55
C VAL A 545 -20.20 -8.36 -12.06
N LEU A 546 -21.17 -8.49 -12.96
CA LEU A 546 -21.82 -7.37 -13.64
C LEU A 546 -23.18 -7.02 -13.04
N VAL A 547 -23.86 -8.01 -12.45
CA VAL A 547 -25.19 -7.85 -11.87
C VAL A 547 -25.05 -7.55 -10.37
N SER A 548 -25.40 -6.33 -9.97
CA SER A 548 -25.53 -5.97 -8.55
C SER A 548 -26.90 -6.42 -8.03
N GLY A 549 -26.98 -7.59 -7.40
CA GLY A 549 -28.23 -8.11 -6.85
C GLY A 549 -27.99 -9.30 -5.94
N GLY A 550 -28.43 -9.18 -4.69
CA GLY A 550 -28.21 -10.16 -3.64
C GLY A 550 -28.85 -11.51 -3.93
N GLU A 551 -28.02 -12.54 -3.93
CA GLU A 551 -28.43 -13.88 -3.55
C GLU A 551 -28.07 -14.02 -2.06
N ASP A 552 -28.99 -14.62 -1.30
CA ASP A 552 -28.79 -14.90 0.12
C ASP A 552 -27.48 -15.69 0.31
N ARG A 553 -26.78 -15.45 1.43
CA ARG A 553 -25.62 -16.27 1.81
C ARG A 553 -26.06 -17.73 1.87
N GLU A 554 -25.64 -18.53 0.89
CA GLU A 554 -25.81 -19.97 0.94
C GLU A 554 -24.83 -20.51 1.97
N MET A 555 -25.33 -20.84 3.17
CA MET A 555 -24.52 -21.55 4.15
C MET A 555 -24.02 -22.84 3.50
N ALA A 556 -22.70 -23.04 3.52
CA ALA A 556 -22.09 -24.27 3.03
C ALA A 556 -22.80 -25.50 3.66
N GLU A 557 -23.34 -26.37 2.81
CA GLU A 557 -24.03 -27.60 3.24
C GLU A 557 -23.10 -28.48 4.13
N GLU A 558 -23.68 -29.32 4.97
CA GLU A 558 -22.93 -30.27 5.81
C GLU A 558 -22.35 -31.41 4.96
N GLY A 559 -21.29 -31.14 4.21
CA GLY A 559 -20.51 -32.15 3.50
C GLY A 559 -19.78 -33.09 4.48
N ARG A 560 -19.76 -34.38 4.16
CA ARG A 560 -19.09 -35.44 4.96
C ARG A 560 -17.83 -35.92 4.22
N PHE A 561 -16.79 -36.26 4.99
CA PHE A 561 -15.59 -36.92 4.48
C PHE A 561 -15.52 -38.36 5.01
N TYR A 562 -14.75 -39.20 4.34
CA TYR A 562 -14.58 -40.61 4.69
C TYR A 562 -13.17 -40.84 5.24
N VAL A 563 -13.06 -41.62 6.31
CA VAL A 563 -11.77 -42.11 6.81
C VAL A 563 -11.70 -43.60 6.52
N GLN A 564 -10.73 -44.01 5.73
CA GLN A 564 -10.52 -45.41 5.38
C GLN A 564 -9.76 -46.16 6.51
N PRO A 565 -9.82 -47.50 6.56
CA PRO A 565 -9.17 -48.28 7.61
C PRO A 565 -7.63 -48.15 7.68
N ASP A 566 -7.00 -47.70 6.59
CA ASP A 566 -5.58 -47.37 6.46
C ASP A 566 -5.27 -45.90 6.82
N PHE A 567 -6.25 -45.18 7.39
CA PHE A 567 -6.19 -43.77 7.78
C PHE A 567 -6.23 -42.75 6.64
N ASP A 568 -6.44 -43.19 5.39
CA ASP A 568 -6.63 -42.26 4.27
C ASP A 568 -7.94 -41.48 4.43
N VAL A 569 -7.85 -40.16 4.31
CA VAL A 569 -9.00 -39.26 4.42
C VAL A 569 -9.44 -38.82 3.03
N ILE A 570 -10.58 -39.34 2.56
CA ILE A 570 -11.18 -38.92 1.30
C ILE A 570 -12.10 -37.74 1.58
N VAL A 571 -11.76 -36.59 1.01
CA VAL A 571 -12.48 -35.33 1.19
C VAL A 571 -13.16 -34.92 -0.12
N PRO A 572 -14.49 -35.15 -0.25
CA PRO A 572 -15.25 -34.71 -1.40
C PRO A 572 -15.25 -33.16 -1.61
N PRO A 573 -15.46 -32.68 -2.85
CA PRO A 573 -15.52 -31.25 -3.16
C PRO A 573 -16.68 -30.46 -2.55
N ASP A 574 -17.66 -31.11 -1.93
CA ASP A 574 -18.76 -30.48 -1.18
C ASP A 574 -18.42 -30.27 0.31
N VAL A 575 -17.31 -30.83 0.81
CA VAL A 575 -16.90 -30.65 2.21
C VAL A 575 -16.54 -29.18 2.46
N PRO A 576 -17.13 -28.50 3.47
CA PRO A 576 -16.84 -27.10 3.76
C PRO A 576 -15.36 -26.78 4.00
N TYR A 577 -14.92 -25.61 3.55
CA TYR A 577 -13.53 -25.14 3.67
C TYR A 577 -13.04 -25.11 5.12
N ARG A 578 -13.89 -24.74 6.08
CA ARG A 578 -13.59 -24.85 7.52
C ARG A 578 -13.21 -26.26 7.99
N ILE A 579 -13.78 -27.31 7.38
CA ILE A 579 -13.45 -28.70 7.72
C ILE A 579 -12.15 -29.09 7.02
N ARG A 580 -12.00 -28.75 5.74
CA ARG A 580 -10.75 -28.97 4.98
C ARG A 580 -9.55 -28.33 5.68
N TRP A 581 -9.70 -27.11 6.17
CA TRP A 581 -8.69 -26.41 6.97
C TRP A 581 -8.25 -27.21 8.19
N LYS A 582 -9.19 -27.75 8.96
CA LYS A 582 -8.90 -28.57 10.14
C LYS A 582 -8.22 -29.89 9.76
N LEU A 583 -8.64 -30.50 8.66
CA LEU A 583 -8.00 -31.71 8.15
C LEU A 583 -6.55 -31.43 7.74
N LEU A 584 -6.29 -30.36 7.00
CA LEU A 584 -4.93 -29.95 6.62
C LEU A 584 -4.01 -29.70 7.84
N ALA A 585 -4.56 -29.31 8.99
CA ALA A 585 -3.80 -29.15 10.23
C ALA A 585 -3.47 -30.49 10.93
N CYS A 586 -4.10 -31.60 10.53
CA CYS A 586 -4.03 -32.90 11.20
C CYS A 586 -3.68 -34.07 10.27
N SER A 587 -3.52 -33.84 8.96
CA SER A 587 -3.20 -34.87 7.96
C SER A 587 -2.05 -34.42 7.06
N GLU A 588 -1.15 -35.35 6.74
CA GLU A 588 -0.18 -35.16 5.65
C GLU A 588 -0.91 -35.33 4.30
N ARG A 589 -0.40 -34.65 3.27
CA ARG A 589 -1.07 -34.45 1.98
C ARG A 589 -0.55 -35.36 0.88
#